data_AF-A0A850RZC9-F1
#
_entry.id   AF-A0A850RZC9-F1
#
_cell.length_a   1.000
_cell.length_b   1.000
_cell.length_c   1.000
_cell.angle_alpha   90.00
_cell.angle_beta   90.00
_cell.angle_gamma   90.00
#
_symmetry.space_group_name_H-M   'P 1'
#
loop_
_entity.id
_entity.type
_entity.pdbx_description
1 polymer ?
#
loop_
_entity_poly.entity_id
_entity_poly.type
_entity_poly.pdbx_seq_one_letter_code
_entity_poly.pdbx_strand_id
1 'polypeptide(L)'
;MRDLVEFVIDGIMQHERMQEQSQRQQAHASRMKQRQPLADQPVRVDGVGHQVEASSKDKNQALWKASLQFEAIFVQQMMTSMRKTVHKSDFMPSGFAEDMHASMMDEAIAQASTKHSNFGLAKSIYRQLEAAESTRTQPISAQEISRVADKLKMTDELTMEATRNAH
;
A
#
# COMPACT_ATOMS: atom_id res chain seq x y z
N MET A 1 78.74 -1.98 27.22
CA MET A 1 78.03 -0.76 26.77
C MET A 1 76.97 -1.01 25.70
N ARG A 2 76.98 -2.13 24.94
CA ARG A 2 75.96 -2.44 23.93
C ARG A 2 74.65 -3.01 24.52
N ASP A 3 74.71 -3.79 25.60
CA ASP A 3 73.52 -4.38 26.26
C ASP A 3 72.52 -3.36 26.83
N LEU A 4 73.01 -2.24 27.39
CA LEU A 4 72.12 -1.24 27.97
C LEU A 4 71.33 -0.48 26.89
N VAL A 5 71.91 -0.35 25.69
CA VAL A 5 71.28 0.32 24.55
C VAL A 5 70.23 -0.61 23.92
N GLU A 6 70.50 -1.91 23.79
CA GLU A 6 69.47 -2.87 23.33
C GLU A 6 68.33 -3.03 24.35
N PHE A 7 68.60 -3.04 25.66
CA PHE A 7 67.54 -3.11 26.66
C PHE A 7 66.62 -1.87 26.66
N VAL A 8 67.19 -0.68 26.45
CA VAL A 8 66.40 0.56 26.36
C VAL A 8 65.65 0.64 25.02
N ILE A 9 66.25 0.21 23.91
CA ILE A 9 65.57 0.16 22.60
C ILE A 9 64.45 -0.89 22.60
N ASP A 10 64.68 -2.08 23.16
CA ASP A 10 63.67 -3.13 23.24
C ASP A 10 62.56 -2.74 24.24
N GLY A 11 62.90 -2.04 25.32
CA GLY A 11 61.93 -1.45 26.25
C GLY A 11 61.06 -0.37 25.60
N ILE A 12 61.62 0.50 24.76
CA ILE A 12 60.88 1.53 24.00
C ILE A 12 59.98 0.88 22.94
N MET A 13 60.49 -0.15 22.22
CA MET A 13 59.69 -0.91 21.25
C MET A 13 58.55 -1.70 21.89
N GLN A 14 58.73 -2.25 23.08
CA GLN A 14 57.66 -2.94 23.81
C GLN A 14 56.58 -1.95 24.30
N HIS A 15 56.98 -0.73 24.65
CA HIS A 15 56.03 0.30 25.07
C HIS A 15 55.17 0.82 23.90
N GLU A 16 55.73 0.89 22.68
CA GLU A 16 54.96 1.19 21.46
C GLU A 16 54.01 0.06 21.07
N ARG A 17 54.42 -1.21 21.17
CA ARG A 17 53.52 -2.35 20.84
C ARG A 17 52.33 -2.48 21.79
N MET A 18 52.49 -2.12 23.07
CA MET A 18 51.36 -2.08 24.01
C MET A 18 50.42 -0.88 23.76
N GLN A 19 50.95 0.30 23.38
CA GLN A 19 50.10 1.44 23.03
C GLN A 19 49.39 1.25 21.68
N GLU A 20 50.02 0.57 20.71
CA GLU A 20 49.43 0.30 19.40
C GLU A 20 48.24 -0.68 19.49
N GLN A 21 48.25 -1.63 20.43
CA GLN A 21 47.11 -2.53 20.66
C GLN A 21 45.91 -1.81 21.30
N SER A 22 46.15 -0.88 22.22
CA SER A 22 45.08 -0.03 22.79
C SER A 22 44.54 0.97 21.77
N GLN A 23 45.39 1.54 20.90
CA GLN A 23 44.95 2.44 19.82
C GLN A 23 44.26 1.70 18.67
N ARG A 24 44.64 0.46 18.34
CA ARG A 24 43.93 -0.38 17.35
C ARG A 24 42.54 -0.79 17.80
N GLN A 25 42.35 -1.07 19.10
CA GLN A 25 41.02 -1.36 19.65
C GLN A 25 40.14 -0.10 19.73
N GLN A 26 40.71 1.06 20.05
CA GLN A 26 39.98 2.33 20.05
C GLN A 26 39.69 2.88 18.64
N ALA A 27 40.57 2.65 17.66
CA ALA A 27 40.33 3.00 16.25
C ALA A 27 39.20 2.17 15.61
N HIS A 28 39.05 0.90 16.01
CA HIS A 28 37.93 0.06 15.54
C HIS A 28 36.59 0.49 16.16
N ALA A 29 36.58 0.94 17.42
CA ALA A 29 35.37 1.45 18.09
C ALA A 29 34.93 2.83 17.57
N SER A 30 35.86 3.71 17.23
CA SER A 30 35.55 5.06 16.73
C SER A 30 35.19 5.09 15.23
N ARG A 31 35.69 4.13 14.43
CA ARG A 31 35.31 4.00 13.01
C ARG A 31 33.94 3.37 12.79
N MET A 32 33.39 2.69 13.79
CA MET A 32 32.00 2.22 13.79
C MET A 32 30.99 3.31 14.18
N LYS A 33 31.41 4.36 14.89
CA LYS A 33 30.52 5.44 15.34
C LYS A 33 30.45 6.63 14.36
N GLN A 34 31.33 6.65 13.35
CA GLN A 34 31.43 7.71 12.34
C GLN A 34 31.41 7.16 10.91
N ARG A 35 30.52 6.20 10.66
CA ARG A 35 29.92 6.01 9.33
C ARG A 35 28.43 6.16 9.56
N GLN A 36 27.95 7.41 9.59
CA GLN A 36 26.55 7.65 9.29
C GLN A 36 26.32 7.09 7.88
N PRO A 37 25.48 6.05 7.67
CA PRO A 37 24.91 5.86 6.36
C PRO A 37 24.14 7.14 6.06
N LEU A 38 24.50 7.79 4.96
CA LEU A 38 23.71 8.83 4.33
C LEU A 38 22.27 8.32 4.33
N ALA A 39 21.44 9.03 5.07
CA ALA A 39 20.06 8.73 5.35
C ALA A 39 19.34 8.10 4.15
N ASP A 40 19.18 6.78 4.20
CA ASP A 40 17.95 6.16 3.75
C ASP A 40 16.89 6.66 4.74
N GLN A 41 16.39 7.88 4.52
CA GLN A 41 15.11 8.25 5.10
C GLN A 41 14.13 7.30 4.42
N PRO A 42 13.55 6.30 5.13
CA PRO A 42 12.30 5.78 4.63
C PRO A 42 11.42 7.01 4.50
N VAL A 43 10.94 7.29 3.29
CA VAL A 43 9.86 8.25 3.10
C VAL A 43 8.75 7.74 4.00
N ARG A 44 8.69 8.29 5.22
CA ARG A 44 7.63 8.03 6.17
C ARG A 44 6.45 8.78 5.59
N VAL A 45 5.74 8.10 4.70
CA VAL A 45 4.36 8.46 4.42
C VAL A 45 3.67 8.20 5.76
N ASP A 46 3.48 9.27 6.53
CA ASP A 46 2.80 9.21 7.82
C ASP A 46 1.50 8.43 7.64
N GLY A 47 1.52 7.22 8.21
CA GLY A 47 0.45 6.25 8.05
C GLY A 47 -0.80 6.77 8.75
N VAL A 48 -1.69 7.39 7.99
CA VAL A 48 -3.12 7.42 8.33
C VAL A 48 -3.72 6.07 7.93
N GLY A 49 -3.22 5.02 8.56
CA GLY A 49 -3.58 3.65 8.30
C GLY A 49 -3.68 2.91 9.62
N HIS A 50 -4.71 3.24 10.40
CA HIS A 50 -5.14 2.36 11.50
C HIS A 50 -5.28 0.95 10.90
N GLN A 51 -4.36 0.08 11.31
CA GLN A 51 -4.35 -1.35 11.02
C GLN A 51 -5.53 -1.95 11.79
N VAL A 52 -6.73 -1.69 11.29
CA VAL A 52 -7.93 -2.40 11.72
C VAL A 52 -7.88 -3.71 10.97
N GLU A 53 -7.25 -4.69 11.61
CA GLU A 53 -7.49 -6.12 11.45
C GLU A 53 -9.01 -6.35 11.56
N ALA A 54 -9.72 -6.08 10.47
CA ALA A 54 -11.14 -6.39 10.39
C ALA A 54 -11.23 -7.91 10.35
N SER A 55 -11.59 -8.49 11.50
CA SER A 55 -11.90 -9.89 11.76
C SER A 55 -12.45 -10.61 10.53
N SER A 56 -11.64 -11.53 10.01
CA SER A 56 -11.79 -12.26 8.76
C SER A 56 -12.78 -13.42 8.86
N LYS A 57 -14.08 -13.15 9.12
CA LYS A 57 -15.08 -14.22 9.12
C LYS A 57 -16.21 -14.10 8.10
N ASP A 58 -16.39 -12.96 7.44
CA ASP A 58 -17.47 -12.79 6.44
C ASP A 58 -17.16 -11.75 5.34
N LYS A 59 -15.88 -11.53 5.03
CA LYS A 59 -15.54 -10.61 3.93
C LYS A 59 -15.79 -11.28 2.59
N ASN A 60 -16.54 -10.63 1.71
CA ASN A 60 -16.63 -11.04 0.32
C ASN A 60 -15.24 -10.90 -0.34
N GLN A 61 -14.52 -12.02 -0.45
CA GLN A 61 -13.15 -12.06 -0.95
C GLN A 61 -13.06 -11.55 -2.40
N ALA A 62 -14.11 -11.72 -3.21
CA ALA A 62 -14.15 -11.21 -4.56
C ALA A 62 -14.22 -9.67 -4.59
N LEU A 63 -15.06 -9.06 -3.74
CA LEU A 63 -15.13 -7.59 -3.61
C LEU A 63 -13.81 -7.02 -3.07
N TRP A 64 -13.17 -7.70 -2.13
CA TRP A 64 -11.87 -7.30 -1.62
C TRP A 64 -10.80 -7.32 -2.72
N LYS A 65 -10.74 -8.40 -3.50
CA LYS A 65 -9.80 -8.53 -4.63
C LYS A 65 -10.06 -7.45 -5.70
N ALA A 66 -11.32 -7.18 -6.04
CA ALA A 66 -11.67 -6.13 -6.99
C ALA A 66 -11.26 -4.74 -6.48
N SER A 67 -11.44 -4.48 -5.18
CA SER A 67 -11.04 -3.22 -4.55
C SER A 67 -9.52 -3.01 -4.58
N LEU A 68 -8.74 -4.07 -4.35
CA LEU A 68 -7.28 -4.03 -4.49
C LEU A 68 -6.83 -3.80 -5.94
N GLN A 69 -7.48 -4.44 -6.91
CA GLN A 69 -7.19 -4.21 -8.33
C GLN A 69 -7.47 -2.77 -8.76
N PHE A 70 -8.54 -2.16 -8.24
CA PHE A 70 -8.81 -0.76 -8.50
C PHE A 70 -7.73 0.16 -7.92
N GLU A 71 -7.27 -0.12 -6.69
CA GLU A 71 -6.16 0.61 -6.08
C GLU A 71 -4.88 0.50 -6.92
N ALA A 72 -4.57 -0.68 -7.47
CA ALA A 72 -3.45 -0.85 -8.39
C ALA A 72 -3.56 0.06 -9.63
N ILE A 73 -4.72 0.07 -10.29
CA ILE A 73 -4.95 0.91 -11.48
C ILE A 73 -4.78 2.40 -11.13
N PHE A 74 -5.28 2.81 -9.96
CA PHE A 74 -5.11 4.18 -9.49
C PHE A 74 -3.63 4.54 -9.29
N VAL A 75 -2.86 3.66 -8.65
CA VAL A 75 -1.42 3.86 -8.44
C VAL A 75 -0.69 3.94 -9.78
N GLN A 76 -1.01 3.06 -10.74
CA GLN A 76 -0.44 3.10 -12.08
C GLN A 76 -0.72 4.45 -12.77
N GLN A 77 -1.96 4.95 -12.68
CA GLN A 77 -2.35 6.24 -13.24
C GLN A 77 -1.64 7.41 -12.55
N MET A 78 -1.46 7.34 -11.23
CA MET A 78 -0.70 8.32 -10.46
C MET A 78 0.76 8.37 -10.94
N MET A 79 1.43 7.23 -11.05
CA MET A 79 2.83 7.14 -11.52
C MET A 79 2.98 7.66 -12.95
N THR A 80 2.04 7.28 -13.83
CA THR A 80 1.98 7.78 -15.20
C THR A 80 1.84 9.30 -15.23
N SER A 81 1.01 9.87 -14.36
CA SER A 81 0.78 11.31 -14.30
C SER A 81 2.00 12.06 -13.76
N MET A 82 2.66 11.51 -12.74
CA MET A 82 3.94 12.04 -12.24
C MET A 82 5.00 12.04 -13.36
N ARG A 83 5.13 10.95 -14.13
CA ARG A 83 6.09 10.86 -15.24
C ARG A 83 5.83 11.91 -16.33
N LYS A 84 4.56 12.17 -16.65
CA LYS A 84 4.16 13.20 -17.63
C LYS A 84 4.61 14.61 -17.23
N THR A 85 4.85 14.88 -15.95
CA THR A 85 5.37 16.18 -15.49
C THR A 85 6.87 16.36 -15.67
N VAL A 86 7.61 15.29 -15.97
CA VAL A 86 9.03 15.36 -16.24
C VAL A 86 9.23 15.81 -17.68
N HIS A 87 9.86 16.98 -17.85
CA HIS A 87 10.18 17.53 -19.17
C HIS A 87 11.16 16.60 -19.90
N LYS A 88 10.76 16.16 -21.09
CA LYS A 88 11.63 15.42 -22.00
C LYS A 88 12.62 16.42 -22.60
N SER A 89 13.92 16.23 -22.34
CA SER A 89 14.97 17.09 -22.88
C SER A 89 15.38 16.64 -24.28
N ASP A 90 15.65 17.58 -25.19
CA ASP A 90 16.17 17.27 -26.54
C ASP A 90 17.50 16.50 -26.54
N PHE A 91 18.26 16.58 -25.44
CA PHE A 91 19.51 15.85 -25.24
C PHE A 91 19.31 14.35 -24.96
N MET A 92 18.16 13.97 -24.41
CA MET A 92 17.82 12.58 -24.11
C MET A 92 16.38 12.30 -24.59
N PRO A 93 16.21 12.02 -25.89
CA PRO A 93 14.90 11.75 -26.46
C PRO A 93 14.38 10.42 -25.91
N SER A 94 13.25 10.46 -25.22
CA SER A 94 12.55 9.25 -24.79
C SER A 94 12.08 8.48 -26.02
N GLY A 95 12.44 7.20 -26.13
CA GLY A 95 12.01 6.34 -27.22
C GLY A 95 10.72 5.56 -26.90
N PHE A 96 10.06 5.02 -27.94
CA PHE A 96 8.90 4.13 -27.77
C PHE A 96 9.19 2.94 -26.85
N ALA A 97 10.39 2.35 -26.95
CA ALA A 97 10.82 1.25 -26.10
C ALA A 97 10.90 1.64 -24.62
N GLU A 98 11.29 2.88 -24.33
CA GLU A 98 11.38 3.39 -22.96
C GLU A 98 9.98 3.63 -22.37
N ASP A 99 9.07 4.23 -23.14
CA ASP A 99 7.68 4.42 -22.71
C ASP A 99 6.98 3.07 -22.41
N MET A 100 7.27 2.03 -23.21
CA MET A 100 6.77 0.67 -22.97
C MET A 100 7.37 0.03 -21.71
N HIS A 101 8.69 0.11 -21.55
CA HIS A 101 9.36 -0.42 -20.36
C HIS A 101 8.90 0.31 -19.09
N ALA A 102 8.76 1.62 -19.14
CA ALA A 102 8.23 2.45 -18.06
C ALA A 102 6.79 2.05 -17.69
N SER A 103 5.94 1.80 -18.69
CA SER A 103 4.56 1.36 -18.45
C SER A 103 4.50 -0.01 -17.78
N MET A 104 5.33 -0.98 -18.21
CA MET A 104 5.41 -2.29 -17.56
C MET A 104 5.97 -2.19 -16.13
N MET A 105 6.94 -1.31 -15.91
CA MET A 105 7.49 -1.03 -14.59
C MET A 105 6.42 -0.42 -13.66
N ASP A 106 5.65 0.54 -14.15
CA ASP A 106 4.55 1.16 -13.39
C ASP A 106 3.48 0.13 -13.02
N GLU A 107 3.15 -0.78 -13.94
CA GLU A 107 2.22 -1.88 -13.67
C GLU A 107 2.76 -2.83 -12.59
N ALA A 108 4.03 -3.24 -12.66
CA ALA A 108 4.64 -4.11 -11.66
C ALA A 108 4.67 -3.45 -10.27
N ILE A 109 4.99 -2.15 -10.21
CA ILE A 109 4.96 -1.38 -8.96
C ILE A 109 3.54 -1.26 -8.43
N ALA A 110 2.57 -0.94 -9.29
CA ALA A 110 1.16 -0.88 -8.91
C ALA A 110 0.66 -2.21 -8.35
N GLN A 111 0.98 -3.34 -8.98
CA GLN A 111 0.61 -4.67 -8.48
C GLN A 111 1.28 -4.99 -7.13
N ALA A 112 2.57 -4.68 -6.97
CA ALA A 112 3.29 -4.87 -5.72
C ALA A 112 2.73 -3.99 -4.59
N SER A 113 2.26 -2.78 -4.94
CA SER A 113 1.70 -1.84 -3.99
C SER A 113 0.46 -2.39 -3.27
N THR A 114 -0.36 -3.21 -3.95
CA THR A 114 -1.55 -3.83 -3.32
C THR A 114 -1.25 -4.74 -2.12
N LYS A 115 -0.02 -5.26 -2.04
CA LYS A 115 0.42 -6.18 -0.97
C LYS A 115 1.19 -5.50 0.15
N HIS A 116 1.92 -4.43 -0.18
CA HIS A 116 2.90 -3.81 0.73
C HIS A 116 2.61 -2.34 1.03
N SER A 117 1.79 -1.66 0.22
CA SER A 117 1.51 -0.23 0.31
C SER A 117 0.02 0.01 0.49
N ASN A 118 -0.40 0.22 1.73
CA ASN A 118 -1.80 0.45 2.04
C ASN A 118 -2.13 1.95 1.84
N PHE A 119 -2.48 2.34 0.61
CA PHE A 119 -3.03 3.67 0.34
C PHE A 119 -4.41 3.88 0.99
N GLY A 120 -5.07 2.79 1.43
CA GLY A 120 -6.34 2.82 2.15
C GLY A 120 -7.54 3.08 1.24
N LEU A 121 -7.31 3.22 -0.07
CA LEU A 121 -8.35 3.41 -1.07
C LEU A 121 -9.13 2.11 -1.26
N ALA A 122 -8.44 0.97 -1.34
CA ALA A 122 -9.08 -0.35 -1.45
C ALA A 122 -10.08 -0.60 -0.31
N LYS A 123 -9.73 -0.22 0.93
CA LYS A 123 -10.63 -0.34 2.09
C LYS A 123 -11.87 0.55 1.98
N SER A 124 -11.70 1.76 1.45
CA SER A 124 -12.80 2.70 1.27
C SER A 124 -13.75 2.27 0.16
N ILE A 125 -13.22 1.69 -0.91
CA ILE A 125 -14.01 1.10 -2.00
C ILE A 125 -14.74 -0.14 -1.51
N TYR A 126 -14.05 -1.05 -0.83
CA TYR A 126 -14.65 -2.25 -0.27
C TYR A 126 -15.86 -1.93 0.60
N ARG A 127 -15.73 -0.95 1.52
CA ARG A 127 -16.83 -0.51 2.39
C ARG A 127 -18.02 0.04 1.60
N GLN A 128 -17.77 0.80 0.54
CA GLN A 128 -18.83 1.34 -0.31
C GLN A 128 -19.55 0.24 -1.09
N LEU A 129 -18.80 -0.73 -1.62
CA LEU A 129 -19.36 -1.86 -2.35
C LEU A 129 -20.12 -2.82 -1.44
N GLU A 130 -19.61 -3.10 -0.25
CA GLU A 130 -20.27 -3.93 0.77
C GLU A 130 -21.59 -3.29 1.24
N ALA A 131 -21.60 -1.97 1.44
CA ALA A 131 -22.83 -1.24 1.77
C ALA A 131 -23.86 -1.27 0.62
N ALA A 132 -23.40 -1.15 -0.63
CA ALA A 132 -24.26 -1.23 -1.82
C ALA A 132 -24.86 -2.64 -2.00
N GLU A 133 -24.06 -3.70 -1.81
CA GLU A 133 -24.52 -5.09 -1.91
C GLU A 133 -25.53 -5.42 -0.79
N SER A 134 -25.27 -4.97 0.44
CA SER A 134 -26.20 -5.13 1.56
C SER A 134 -27.58 -4.53 1.27
N THR A 135 -27.62 -3.45 0.49
CA THR A 135 -28.88 -2.80 0.07
C THR A 135 -29.60 -3.59 -1.03
N ARG A 136 -28.86 -4.35 -1.85
CA ARG A 136 -29.39 -5.13 -2.97
C ARG A 136 -29.87 -6.53 -2.57
N THR A 137 -29.32 -7.13 -1.52
CA THR A 137 -29.63 -8.52 -1.09
C THR A 137 -30.79 -8.62 -0.09
N GLN A 138 -31.67 -7.61 0.04
CA GLN A 138 -32.89 -7.83 0.81
C GLN A 138 -33.70 -8.97 0.15
N PRO A 139 -33.89 -10.12 0.82
CA PRO A 139 -34.79 -11.13 0.30
C PRO A 139 -36.16 -10.49 0.29
N ILE A 140 -36.77 -10.36 -0.89
CA ILE A 140 -38.16 -9.94 -1.02
C ILE A 140 -38.95 -10.86 -0.08
N SER A 141 -39.42 -10.31 1.03
CA SER A 141 -40.01 -11.14 2.07
C SER A 141 -41.31 -11.71 1.51
N ALA A 142 -41.62 -12.97 1.81
CA ALA A 142 -42.90 -13.58 1.38
C ALA A 142 -44.11 -12.71 1.80
N GLN A 143 -43.95 -11.90 2.85
CA GLN A 143 -44.92 -10.91 3.32
C GLN A 143 -45.08 -9.74 2.34
N GLU A 144 -44.03 -9.25 1.68
CA GLU A 144 -44.12 -8.19 0.67
C GLU A 144 -44.80 -8.68 -0.60
N ILE A 145 -44.54 -9.92 -1.03
CA ILE A 145 -45.22 -10.54 -2.17
C ILE A 145 -46.72 -10.70 -1.88
N SER A 146 -47.09 -11.15 -0.67
CA SER A 146 -48.50 -11.24 -0.25
C SER A 146 -49.17 -9.87 -0.19
N ARG A 147 -48.51 -8.86 0.38
CA ARG A 147 -49.06 -7.50 0.48
C ARG A 147 -49.28 -6.85 -0.89
N VAL A 148 -48.36 -7.07 -1.83
CA VAL A 148 -48.50 -6.58 -3.22
C VAL A 148 -49.62 -7.33 -3.94
N ALA A 149 -49.75 -8.64 -3.74
CA ALA A 149 -50.84 -9.45 -4.28
C ALA A 149 -52.22 -9.03 -3.73
N ASP A 150 -52.33 -8.81 -2.42
CA ASP A 150 -53.57 -8.33 -1.78
C ASP A 150 -53.93 -6.92 -2.26
N LYS A 151 -52.94 -6.03 -2.42
CA LYS A 151 -53.17 -4.68 -2.96
C LYS A 151 -53.68 -4.72 -4.41
N LEU A 152 -53.16 -5.65 -5.23
CA LEU A 152 -53.60 -5.84 -6.61
C LEU A 152 -55.04 -6.35 -6.68
N LYS A 153 -55.41 -7.33 -5.84
CA LYS A 153 -56.78 -7.83 -5.72
C LYS A 153 -57.75 -6.71 -5.32
N MET A 154 -57.39 -5.90 -4.33
CA MET A 154 -58.25 -4.84 -3.82
C MET A 154 -58.48 -3.74 -4.88
N THR A 155 -57.47 -3.44 -5.71
CA THR A 155 -57.65 -2.50 -6.82
C THR A 155 -58.54 -3.05 -7.94
N ASP A 156 -58.50 -4.36 -8.19
CA ASP A 156 -59.30 -5.01 -9.24
C ASP A 156 -60.78 -5.16 -8.81
N GLU A 157 -61.04 -5.38 -7.52
CA GLU A 157 -62.41 -5.35 -6.99
C GLU A 157 -63.02 -3.94 -7.01
N LEU A 158 -62.23 -2.91 -6.67
CA LEU A 158 -62.67 -1.51 -6.73
C LEU A 158 -63.02 -1.05 -8.16
N THR A 159 -62.28 -1.50 -9.18
CA THR A 159 -62.56 -1.18 -10.59
C THR A 159 -63.78 -1.94 -11.12
N MET A 160 -63.97 -3.19 -10.71
CA MET A 160 -65.13 -4.01 -11.05
C MET A 160 -66.43 -3.49 -10.41
N GLU A 161 -66.36 -2.98 -9.17
CA GLU A 161 -67.51 -2.40 -8.48
C GLU A 161 -67.89 -1.02 -9.05
N ALA A 162 -66.88 -0.19 -9.38
CA ALA A 162 -67.10 1.10 -10.04
C ALA A 162 -67.72 0.97 -11.44
N THR A 163 -67.41 -0.09 -12.19
CA THR A 163 -68.01 -0.36 -13.52
C THR A 163 -69.39 -1.00 -13.43
N ARG A 164 -69.67 -1.76 -12.36
CA ARG A 164 -71.01 -2.33 -12.09
C ARG A 164 -72.06 -1.28 -11.73
N ASN A 165 -71.66 -0.20 -11.05
CA ASN A 165 -72.56 0.85 -10.57
C ASN A 165 -72.77 2.00 -11.59
N ALA A 166 -72.18 1.89 -12.79
CA ALA A 166 -72.24 2.89 -13.86
C ALA A 166 -73.26 2.58 -14.99
N HIS A 167 -74.09 1.56 -14.80
CA HIS A 167 -75.22 1.19 -15.66
C HIS A 167 -76.55 1.27 -14.89
#